data_AF-A0A2E4XNQ8-F1
#
_entry.id   AF-A0A2E4XNQ8-F1
#
_cell.length_a   1.000
_cell.length_b   1.000
_cell.length_c   1.000
_cell.angle_alpha   90.00
_cell.angle_beta   90.00
_cell.angle_gamma   90.00
#
_symmetry.space_group_name_H-M   'P 1'
#
loop_
_entity.id
_entity.type
_entity.pdbx_description
1 polymer ?
#
loop_
_entity_poly.entity_id
_entity_poly.type
_entity_poly.pdbx_seq_one_letter_code
_entity_poly.pdbx_strand_id
1 'polypeptide(L)'
;MPTVPKAPDPKKTFLMERKFPHLKAMRIAWASNRRIVRPAIGKEPAEKPVSKPLSPEAKRRNEEIAREVSEYRAFLDKMPFSELEVLHREELEKQHLEDDQARFFHAPSAEADLDYWSKMAHWSLDEAIALSFGKAPERVGLESLANISSTESPFVHEYQRTMELARRAIVWKQLFDPVLPTIFVKWAHENDISLPDELIAKVEARSGKHVDWQQEYETILENHKAYAETTEQLIDTLRKRIAHFESNRSEPKPLHTKERESLMKLVLGMAIGGYGFVPAESRSPTATDITNDLVSHGISLNADTVRKWLKEAAEHLPRQIPDD
;
A
#
# COMPACT_ATOMS: atom_id res chain seq x y z
N MET A 1 -8.44 -75.71 16.39
CA MET A 1 -7.86 -74.46 15.86
C MET A 1 -8.04 -73.38 16.92
N PRO A 2 -6.99 -72.92 17.62
CA PRO A 2 -7.12 -71.81 18.55
C PRO A 2 -7.55 -70.56 17.78
N THR A 3 -8.70 -70.00 18.13
CA THR A 3 -9.21 -68.76 17.56
C THR A 3 -8.23 -67.64 17.88
N VAL A 4 -7.57 -67.08 16.86
CA VAL A 4 -6.72 -65.90 17.02
C VAL A 4 -7.60 -64.79 17.61
N PRO A 5 -7.24 -64.19 18.76
CA PRO A 5 -8.01 -63.12 19.34
C PRO A 5 -8.10 -61.97 18.34
N LYS A 6 -9.33 -61.63 17.93
CA LYS A 6 -9.59 -60.51 17.02
C LYS A 6 -9.01 -59.24 17.64
N ALA A 7 -8.26 -58.48 16.85
CA ALA A 7 -7.72 -57.21 17.30
C ALA A 7 -8.86 -56.33 17.86
N PRO A 8 -8.64 -55.66 19.01
CA PRO A 8 -9.66 -54.78 19.57
C PRO A 8 -10.01 -53.68 18.56
N ASP A 9 -11.29 -53.34 18.50
CA ASP A 9 -11.79 -52.27 17.63
C ASP A 9 -11.05 -50.95 17.97
N PRO A 10 -10.42 -50.27 16.99
CA PRO A 10 -9.67 -49.05 17.23
C PRO A 10 -10.55 -47.95 17.85
N LYS A 11 -11.84 -47.85 17.49
CA LYS A 11 -12.75 -46.82 18.02
C LYS A 11 -13.05 -47.04 19.50
N LYS A 12 -13.30 -48.28 19.89
CA LYS A 12 -13.48 -48.65 21.31
C LYS A 12 -12.22 -48.38 22.11
N THR A 13 -11.07 -48.70 21.53
CA THR A 13 -9.76 -48.46 22.15
C THR A 13 -9.53 -46.97 22.41
N PHE A 14 -9.84 -46.12 21.41
CA PHE A 14 -9.78 -44.66 21.55
C PHE A 14 -10.69 -44.14 22.67
N LEU A 15 -11.98 -44.53 22.66
CA LEU A 15 -12.94 -44.10 23.68
C LEU A 15 -12.54 -44.57 25.10
N MET A 16 -11.95 -45.77 25.23
CA MET A 16 -11.41 -46.25 26.51
C MET A 16 -10.19 -45.43 26.95
N GLU A 17 -9.24 -45.16 26.06
CA GLU A 17 -8.03 -44.37 26.38
C GLU A 17 -8.38 -42.93 26.79
N ARG A 18 -9.42 -42.36 26.18
CA ARG A 18 -9.88 -41.01 26.48
C ARG A 18 -10.57 -40.91 27.83
N LYS A 19 -11.49 -41.84 28.13
CA LYS A 19 -12.17 -41.90 29.44
C LYS A 19 -11.23 -42.26 30.59
N PHE A 20 -10.21 -43.08 30.31
CA PHE A 20 -9.25 -43.57 31.29
C PHE A 20 -7.80 -43.28 30.86
N PRO A 21 -7.32 -42.02 30.99
CA PRO A 21 -6.00 -41.61 30.48
C PRO A 21 -4.82 -42.43 31.02
N HIS A 22 -4.95 -42.96 32.25
CA HIS A 22 -3.93 -43.80 32.87
C HIS A 22 -3.70 -45.13 32.13
N LEU A 23 -4.70 -45.65 31.40
CA LEU A 23 -4.54 -46.84 30.56
C LEU A 23 -3.56 -46.59 29.41
N LYS A 24 -3.65 -45.40 28.79
CA LYS A 24 -2.71 -44.98 27.74
C LYS A 24 -1.29 -44.92 28.28
N ALA A 25 -1.11 -44.33 29.46
CA ALA A 25 0.18 -44.26 30.15
C ALA A 25 0.74 -45.66 30.47
N MET A 26 -0.07 -46.58 30.99
CA MET A 26 0.34 -47.96 31.25
C MET A 26 0.73 -48.70 29.97
N ARG A 27 -0.03 -48.51 28.87
CA ARG A 27 0.28 -49.15 27.59
C ARG A 27 1.60 -48.64 27.01
N ILE A 28 1.84 -47.33 27.06
CA ILE A 28 3.11 -46.72 26.63
C ILE A 28 4.27 -47.24 27.49
N ALA A 29 4.12 -47.27 28.82
CA ALA A 29 5.14 -47.80 29.72
C ALA A 29 5.48 -49.26 29.42
N TRP A 30 4.47 -50.11 29.15
CA TRP A 30 4.68 -51.51 28.80
C TRP A 30 5.33 -51.69 27.42
N ALA A 31 4.94 -50.88 26.43
CA ALA A 31 5.53 -50.90 25.09
C ALA A 31 7.00 -50.44 25.11
N SER A 32 7.33 -49.41 25.88
CA SER A 32 8.71 -48.93 26.06
C SER A 32 9.58 -49.97 26.76
N ASN A 33 9.05 -50.67 27.78
CA ASN A 33 9.80 -51.70 28.51
C ASN A 33 10.07 -52.95 27.65
N ARG A 34 9.23 -53.22 26.62
CA ARG A 34 9.46 -54.30 25.65
C ARG A 34 10.51 -53.97 24.59
N ARG A 35 10.77 -52.69 24.29
CA ARG A 35 11.79 -52.29 23.27
C ARG A 35 13.23 -52.30 23.78
N ILE A 36 13.47 -52.38 25.09
CA ILE A 36 14.81 -52.20 25.67
C ILE A 36 15.65 -53.50 25.72
N VAL A 37 15.09 -54.67 25.38
CA VAL A 37 15.85 -55.93 25.38
C VAL A 37 16.15 -56.40 23.97
N ARG A 38 16.94 -55.62 23.20
CA ARG A 38 17.80 -56.23 22.19
C ARG A 38 19.07 -56.64 22.93
N PRO A 39 19.35 -57.94 23.13
CA PRO A 39 20.58 -58.35 23.79
C PRO A 39 21.76 -57.84 22.95
N ALA A 40 22.53 -56.91 23.51
CA ALA A 40 23.86 -56.66 22.99
C ALA A 40 24.63 -57.98 23.11
N ILE A 41 25.00 -58.55 21.97
CA ILE A 41 25.76 -59.80 21.89
C ILE A 41 27.02 -59.62 22.74
N GLY A 42 27.06 -60.25 23.92
CA GLY A 42 28.24 -60.29 24.79
C GLY A 42 28.19 -59.52 26.13
N LYS A 43 27.06 -58.94 26.56
CA LYS A 43 26.92 -58.43 27.95
C LYS A 43 26.04 -59.37 28.79
N GLU A 44 26.59 -59.83 29.91
CA GLU A 44 25.87 -60.61 30.92
C GLU A 44 24.56 -59.91 31.33
N PRO A 45 23.50 -60.68 31.63
CA PRO A 45 22.19 -60.14 31.96
C PRO A 45 22.28 -59.32 33.25
N ALA A 46 22.21 -58.00 33.12
CA ALA A 46 22.05 -57.10 34.25
C ALA A 46 20.85 -57.56 35.09
N GLU A 47 21.07 -57.72 36.40
CA GLU A 47 20.04 -58.13 37.35
C GLU A 47 18.77 -57.31 37.14
N LYS A 48 17.65 -58.00 36.95
CA LYS A 48 16.35 -57.36 36.71
C LYS A 48 16.09 -56.40 37.88
N PRO A 49 15.74 -55.13 37.62
CA PRO A 49 15.41 -54.20 38.70
C PRO A 49 14.27 -54.81 39.51
N VAL A 50 14.55 -55.11 40.79
CA VAL A 50 13.56 -55.61 41.74
C VAL A 50 12.53 -54.50 41.94
N SER A 51 11.42 -54.58 41.21
CA SER A 51 10.32 -53.63 41.34
C SER A 51 9.81 -53.64 42.78
N LYS A 52 9.87 -52.49 43.46
CA LYS A 52 9.36 -52.33 44.82
C LYS A 52 7.89 -52.75 44.87
N PRO A 53 7.46 -53.52 45.89
CA PRO A 53 6.07 -53.93 46.02
C PRO A 53 5.14 -52.70 46.12
N LEU A 54 4.12 -52.65 45.27
CA LEU A 54 3.09 -51.61 45.29
C LEU A 54 2.42 -51.55 46.67
N SER A 55 2.21 -50.33 47.17
CA SER A 55 1.46 -50.07 48.40
C SER A 55 0.05 -50.71 48.34
N PRO A 56 -0.50 -51.24 49.45
CA PRO A 56 -1.86 -51.78 49.51
C PRO A 56 -2.93 -50.82 48.96
N GLU A 57 -2.76 -49.51 49.15
CA GLU A 57 -3.68 -48.50 48.62
C GLU A 57 -3.63 -48.40 47.09
N ALA A 58 -2.43 -48.46 46.50
CA ALA A 58 -2.25 -48.44 45.06
C ALA A 58 -2.85 -49.70 44.41
N LYS A 59 -2.79 -50.86 45.09
CA LYS A 59 -3.44 -52.09 44.63
C LYS A 59 -4.96 -51.95 44.60
N ARG A 60 -5.58 -51.46 45.68
CA ARG A 60 -7.04 -51.23 45.72
C ARG A 60 -7.50 -50.26 44.63
N ARG A 61 -6.77 -49.15 44.45
CA ARG A 61 -7.07 -48.18 43.39
C ARG A 61 -6.96 -48.78 41.99
N ASN A 62 -5.96 -49.62 41.75
CA ASN A 62 -5.80 -50.32 40.47
C ASN A 62 -6.92 -51.34 40.22
N GLU A 63 -7.38 -52.04 41.26
CA GLU A 63 -8.50 -52.99 41.16
C GLU A 63 -9.82 -52.29 40.85
N GLU A 64 -10.10 -51.16 41.51
CA GLU A 64 -11.29 -50.34 41.24
C GLU A 64 -11.29 -49.80 39.82
N ILE A 65 -10.16 -49.24 39.37
CA ILE A 65 -9.96 -48.81 37.99
C ILE A 65 -10.18 -49.97 37.01
N ALA A 66 -9.61 -51.15 37.29
CA ALA A 66 -9.77 -52.31 36.41
C ALA A 66 -11.24 -52.72 36.27
N ARG A 67 -12.01 -52.66 37.37
CA ARG A 67 -13.46 -52.89 37.38
C ARG A 67 -14.18 -51.86 36.49
N GLU A 68 -13.96 -50.55 36.71
CA GLU A 68 -14.59 -49.50 35.90
C GLU A 68 -14.29 -49.63 34.41
N VAL A 69 -13.03 -49.94 34.06
CA VAL A 69 -12.60 -50.14 32.67
C VAL A 69 -13.33 -51.34 32.06
N SER A 70 -13.46 -52.45 32.80
CA SER A 70 -14.18 -53.63 32.34
C SER A 70 -15.67 -53.37 32.12
N GLU A 71 -16.30 -52.62 33.02
CA GLU A 71 -17.72 -52.24 32.93
C GLU A 71 -17.96 -51.33 31.72
N TYR A 72 -17.09 -50.34 31.52
CA TYR A 72 -17.18 -49.44 30.36
C TYR A 72 -16.92 -50.17 29.05
N ARG A 73 -15.98 -51.12 29.02
CA ARG A 73 -15.76 -51.95 27.84
C ARG A 73 -16.98 -52.81 27.50
N ALA A 74 -17.59 -53.44 28.51
CA ALA A 74 -18.82 -54.21 28.32
C ALA A 74 -19.98 -53.33 27.85
N PHE A 75 -20.04 -52.07 28.29
CA PHE A 75 -20.97 -51.07 27.78
C PHE A 75 -20.73 -50.76 26.29
N LEU A 76 -19.48 -50.48 25.89
CA LEU A 76 -19.13 -50.25 24.48
C LEU A 76 -19.35 -51.49 23.59
N ASP A 77 -19.28 -52.69 24.15
CA ASP A 77 -19.54 -53.94 23.43
C ASP A 77 -21.03 -54.19 23.18
N LYS A 78 -21.92 -53.65 24.02
CA LYS A 78 -23.38 -53.73 23.86
C LYS A 78 -23.96 -52.65 22.97
N MET A 79 -23.23 -51.55 22.76
CA MET A 79 -23.67 -50.41 21.97
C MET A 79 -23.71 -50.74 20.47
N PRO A 80 -24.77 -50.34 19.73
CA PRO A 80 -24.82 -50.54 18.29
C PRO A 80 -23.71 -49.76 17.59
N PHE A 81 -23.26 -50.28 16.45
CA PHE A 81 -22.13 -49.71 15.70
C PHE A 81 -22.37 -48.23 15.33
N SER A 82 -23.60 -47.87 14.92
CA SER A 82 -23.94 -46.49 14.55
C SER A 82 -23.79 -45.49 15.70
N GLU A 83 -24.21 -45.85 16.91
CA GLU A 83 -24.06 -44.99 18.09
C GLU A 83 -22.58 -44.88 18.51
N LEU A 84 -21.83 -45.98 18.41
CA LEU A 84 -20.39 -45.99 18.65
C LEU A 84 -19.65 -45.05 17.68
N GLU A 85 -20.08 -44.99 16.41
CA GLU A 85 -19.49 -44.08 15.43
C GLU A 85 -19.76 -42.61 15.76
N VAL A 86 -20.98 -42.28 16.19
CA VAL A 86 -21.35 -40.91 16.60
C VAL A 86 -20.53 -40.47 17.81
N LEU A 87 -20.50 -41.29 18.88
CA LEU A 87 -19.71 -40.98 20.07
C LEU A 87 -18.22 -40.86 19.77
N HIS A 88 -17.69 -41.74 18.93
CA HIS A 88 -16.29 -41.65 18.51
C HIS A 88 -16.00 -40.35 17.76
N ARG A 89 -16.90 -39.90 16.88
CA ARG A 89 -16.75 -38.65 16.14
C ARG A 89 -16.81 -37.44 17.07
N GLU A 90 -17.81 -37.37 17.94
CA GLU A 90 -17.98 -36.28 18.91
C GLU A 90 -16.77 -36.16 19.84
N GLU A 91 -16.26 -37.29 20.34
CA GLU A 91 -15.09 -37.27 21.22
C GLU A 91 -13.80 -36.91 20.47
N LEU A 92 -13.68 -37.32 19.20
CA LEU A 92 -12.57 -36.93 18.35
C LEU A 92 -12.62 -35.42 18.05
N GLU A 93 -13.79 -34.86 17.74
CA GLU A 93 -14.00 -33.42 17.56
C GLU A 93 -13.66 -32.64 18.83
N LYS A 94 -14.07 -33.14 20.00
CA LYS A 94 -13.71 -32.56 21.29
C LYS A 94 -12.21 -32.61 21.52
N GLN A 95 -11.56 -33.72 21.21
CA GLN A 95 -10.10 -33.81 21.32
C GLN A 95 -9.42 -32.83 20.37
N HIS A 96 -9.88 -32.73 19.11
CA HIS A 96 -9.34 -31.76 18.17
C HIS A 96 -9.50 -30.33 18.67
N LEU A 97 -10.62 -29.99 19.32
CA LEU A 97 -10.84 -28.67 19.91
C LEU A 97 -9.91 -28.41 21.10
N GLU A 98 -9.71 -29.40 21.98
CA GLU A 98 -8.76 -29.29 23.10
C GLU A 98 -7.31 -29.19 22.61
N ASP A 99 -6.94 -30.02 21.64
CA ASP A 99 -5.62 -30.01 21.01
C ASP A 99 -5.40 -28.68 20.29
N ASP A 100 -6.43 -28.12 19.63
CA ASP A 100 -6.40 -26.77 19.04
C ASP A 100 -6.20 -25.70 20.11
N GLN A 101 -7.01 -25.68 21.18
CA GLN A 101 -6.89 -24.74 22.30
C GLN A 101 -5.53 -24.81 23.00
N ALA A 102 -4.87 -25.97 22.98
CA ALA A 102 -3.53 -26.15 23.52
C ALA A 102 -2.41 -25.66 22.58
N ARG A 103 -2.72 -25.23 21.35
CA ARG A 103 -1.73 -24.71 20.40
C ARG A 103 -1.20 -23.35 20.83
N PHE A 104 -0.01 -23.04 20.33
CA PHE A 104 0.75 -21.86 20.72
C PHE A 104 0.01 -20.53 20.47
N PHE A 105 -0.86 -20.45 19.47
CA PHE A 105 -1.59 -19.23 19.11
C PHE A 105 -2.76 -18.90 20.07
N HIS A 106 -3.16 -19.84 20.94
CA HIS A 106 -4.11 -19.58 22.03
C HIS A 106 -3.42 -19.24 23.35
N ALA A 107 -2.09 -19.35 23.44
CA ALA A 107 -1.38 -18.95 24.63
C ALA A 107 -1.47 -17.42 24.82
N PRO A 108 -1.59 -16.89 26.05
CA PRO A 108 -1.62 -15.44 26.30
C PRO A 108 -0.39 -14.71 25.73
N SER A 109 0.73 -15.41 25.66
CA SER A 109 1.95 -14.88 25.07
C SER A 109 1.89 -14.62 23.56
N ALA A 110 0.86 -15.14 22.88
CA ALA A 110 0.57 -14.91 21.48
C ALA A 110 -0.43 -13.76 21.26
N GLU A 111 -0.90 -13.09 22.32
CA GLU A 111 -1.73 -11.89 22.21
C GLU A 111 -0.87 -10.68 21.81
N ALA A 112 -1.37 -9.86 20.89
CA ALA A 112 -0.65 -8.68 20.42
C ALA A 112 -0.67 -7.54 21.45
N ASP A 113 0.45 -6.83 21.59
CA ASP A 113 0.47 -5.51 22.21
C ASP A 113 -0.11 -4.47 21.23
N LEU A 114 -1.43 -4.31 21.24
CA LEU A 114 -2.13 -3.39 20.34
C LEU A 114 -1.71 -1.92 20.56
N ASP A 115 -1.20 -1.55 21.74
CA ASP A 115 -0.66 -0.19 21.94
C ASP A 115 0.60 0.00 21.12
N TYR A 116 1.54 -0.92 21.18
CA TYR A 116 2.76 -0.90 20.38
C TYR A 116 2.48 -0.95 18.87
N TRP A 117 1.65 -1.89 18.42
CA TRP A 117 1.39 -2.07 17.00
C TRP A 117 0.59 -0.93 16.37
N SER A 118 -0.28 -0.26 17.13
CA SER A 118 -0.97 0.95 16.66
C SER A 118 -0.05 2.15 16.40
N LYS A 119 1.19 2.14 16.93
CA LYS A 119 2.17 3.22 16.70
C LYS A 119 2.97 3.04 15.40
N MET A 120 2.92 1.86 14.80
CA MET A 120 3.67 1.55 13.59
C MET A 120 3.13 2.37 12.41
N ALA A 121 4.02 2.90 11.59
CA ALA A 121 3.65 3.66 10.41
C ALA A 121 2.98 2.77 9.34
N HIS A 122 3.40 1.52 9.26
CA HIS A 122 2.89 0.52 8.33
C HIS A 122 3.02 -0.89 8.94
N TRP A 123 2.24 -1.83 8.43
CA TRP A 123 2.33 -3.25 8.75
C TRP A 123 2.63 -4.03 7.46
N SER A 124 3.35 -5.14 7.54
CA SER A 124 3.28 -6.12 6.46
C SER A 124 1.87 -6.71 6.37
N LEU A 125 1.53 -7.32 5.24
CA LEU A 125 0.23 -7.96 5.08
C LEU A 125 -0.02 -9.05 6.14
N ASP A 126 1.01 -9.83 6.47
CA ASP A 126 0.95 -10.91 7.47
C ASP A 126 0.76 -10.36 8.89
N GLU A 127 1.46 -9.27 9.21
CA GLU A 127 1.29 -8.56 10.48
C GLU A 127 -0.13 -8.01 10.63
N ALA A 128 -0.66 -7.36 9.59
CA ALA A 128 -2.00 -6.79 9.62
C ALA A 128 -3.08 -7.86 9.88
N ILE A 129 -2.93 -9.04 9.27
CA ILE A 129 -3.86 -10.15 9.48
C ILE A 129 -3.66 -10.79 10.86
N ALA A 130 -2.43 -10.97 11.34
CA ALA A 130 -2.22 -11.41 12.73
C ALA A 130 -2.89 -10.47 13.74
N LEU A 131 -2.75 -9.16 13.53
CA LEU A 131 -3.40 -8.13 14.35
C LEU A 131 -4.93 -8.13 14.22
N SER A 132 -5.49 -8.49 13.05
CA SER A 132 -6.94 -8.64 12.88
C SER A 132 -7.54 -9.72 13.77
N PHE A 133 -6.74 -10.73 14.15
CA PHE A 133 -7.13 -11.76 15.10
C PHE A 133 -6.68 -11.46 16.55
N GLY A 134 -6.14 -10.26 16.81
CA GLY A 134 -5.58 -9.90 18.12
C GLY A 134 -4.31 -10.67 18.48
N LYS A 135 -3.60 -11.23 17.50
CA LYS A 135 -2.41 -12.07 17.71
C LYS A 135 -1.12 -11.32 17.40
N ALA A 136 -0.09 -11.59 18.20
CA ALA A 136 1.24 -11.01 18.05
C ALA A 136 1.90 -11.52 16.75
N PRO A 137 2.20 -10.64 15.78
CA PRO A 137 2.78 -11.05 14.51
C PRO A 137 4.13 -11.78 14.64
N GLU A 138 4.92 -11.45 15.68
CA GLU A 138 6.21 -12.10 15.96
C GLU A 138 6.08 -13.59 16.30
N ARG A 139 4.90 -14.03 16.73
CA ARG A 139 4.63 -15.42 17.13
C ARG A 139 3.68 -16.12 16.19
N VAL A 140 2.65 -15.42 15.74
CA VAL A 140 1.59 -15.93 14.88
C VAL A 140 1.70 -15.23 13.53
N GLY A 141 2.39 -15.89 12.60
CA GLY A 141 2.48 -15.49 11.20
C GLY A 141 2.37 -16.68 10.25
N LEU A 142 2.31 -16.45 8.95
CA LEU A 142 2.09 -17.48 7.95
C LEU A 142 3.09 -18.65 8.05
N GLU A 143 4.37 -18.35 8.30
CA GLU A 143 5.42 -19.36 8.43
C GLU A 143 5.21 -20.25 9.66
N SER A 144 4.80 -19.67 10.79
CA SER A 144 4.51 -20.41 12.02
C SER A 144 3.32 -21.36 11.86
N LEU A 145 2.37 -21.00 10.99
CA LEU A 145 1.16 -21.77 10.71
C LEU A 145 1.31 -22.77 9.56
N ALA A 146 2.41 -22.71 8.78
CA ALA A 146 2.60 -23.53 7.59
C ALA A 146 2.58 -25.05 7.85
N ASN A 147 2.94 -25.48 9.05
CA ASN A 147 2.96 -26.89 9.45
C ASN A 147 1.60 -27.38 9.99
N ILE A 148 0.60 -26.51 10.11
CA ILE A 148 -0.72 -26.84 10.65
C ILE A 148 -1.71 -26.87 9.48
N SER A 149 -2.40 -28.01 9.31
CA SER A 149 -3.42 -28.12 8.27
C SER A 149 -4.61 -27.20 8.59
N SER A 150 -5.12 -26.51 7.57
CA SER A 150 -6.35 -25.72 7.70
C SER A 150 -7.58 -26.57 8.04
N THR A 151 -7.55 -27.88 7.74
CA THR A 151 -8.62 -28.80 8.13
C THR A 151 -8.60 -29.16 9.61
N GLU A 152 -7.47 -28.95 10.30
CA GLU A 152 -7.31 -29.31 11.72
C GLU A 152 -7.66 -28.18 12.67
N SER A 153 -7.56 -26.92 12.22
CA SER A 153 -7.74 -25.74 13.06
C SER A 153 -8.64 -24.72 12.37
N PRO A 154 -9.83 -24.41 12.93
CA PRO A 154 -10.70 -23.36 12.41
C PRO A 154 -9.99 -22.00 12.32
N PHE A 155 -9.14 -21.68 13.30
CA PHE A 155 -8.35 -20.45 13.32
C PHE A 155 -7.41 -20.34 12.10
N VAL A 156 -6.65 -21.40 11.80
CA VAL A 156 -5.73 -21.42 10.66
C VAL A 156 -6.48 -21.31 9.34
N HIS A 157 -7.65 -21.96 9.25
CA HIS A 157 -8.50 -21.86 8.07
C HIS A 157 -8.98 -20.42 7.83
N GLU A 158 -9.49 -19.75 8.86
CA GLU A 158 -9.92 -18.35 8.76
C GLU A 158 -8.75 -17.42 8.43
N TYR A 159 -7.60 -17.62 9.08
CA TYR A 159 -6.37 -16.86 8.80
C TYR A 159 -5.96 -16.96 7.34
N GLN A 160 -5.91 -18.18 6.79
CA GLN A 160 -5.56 -18.41 5.38
C GLN A 160 -6.58 -17.82 4.42
N ARG A 161 -7.88 -17.91 4.74
CA ARG A 161 -8.96 -17.33 3.93
C ARG A 161 -8.85 -15.81 3.87
N THR A 162 -8.62 -15.16 5.02
CA THR A 162 -8.40 -13.71 5.09
C THR A 162 -7.14 -13.29 4.33
N MET A 163 -6.06 -14.07 4.45
CA MET A 163 -4.82 -13.86 3.68
C MET A 163 -5.03 -13.96 2.17
N GLU A 164 -5.81 -14.93 1.71
CA GLU A 164 -6.15 -15.05 0.29
C GLU A 164 -6.96 -13.84 -0.22
N LEU A 165 -7.95 -13.38 0.57
CA LEU A 165 -8.73 -12.19 0.26
C LEU A 165 -7.84 -10.94 0.18
N ALA A 166 -6.97 -10.76 1.18
CA ALA A 166 -6.07 -9.60 1.24
C ALA A 166 -5.06 -9.59 0.08
N ARG A 167 -4.50 -10.74 -0.29
CA ARG A 167 -3.61 -10.87 -1.46
C ARG A 167 -4.33 -10.53 -2.77
N ARG A 168 -5.59 -10.93 -2.92
CA ARG A 168 -6.40 -10.52 -4.08
C ARG A 168 -6.65 -9.02 -4.09
N ALA A 169 -6.94 -8.42 -2.94
CA ALA A 169 -7.16 -6.98 -2.80
C ALA A 169 -5.93 -6.16 -3.22
N ILE A 170 -4.70 -6.67 -3.02
CA ILE A 170 -3.46 -6.05 -3.52
C ILE A 170 -3.45 -5.97 -5.05
N VAL A 171 -3.85 -7.05 -5.74
CA VAL A 171 -3.91 -7.06 -7.22
C VAL A 171 -4.84 -5.97 -7.76
N TRP A 172 -5.91 -5.69 -7.02
CA TRP A 172 -6.88 -4.62 -7.33
C TRP A 172 -6.51 -3.25 -6.75
N LYS A 173 -5.32 -3.10 -6.16
CA LYS A 173 -4.83 -1.86 -5.51
C LYS A 173 -5.75 -1.33 -4.39
N GLN A 174 -6.55 -2.20 -3.78
CA GLN A 174 -7.34 -1.87 -2.59
C GLN A 174 -6.47 -1.92 -1.32
N LEU A 175 -5.47 -2.80 -1.32
CA LEU A 175 -4.45 -2.91 -0.28
C LEU A 175 -3.04 -2.77 -0.89
N PHE A 176 -2.05 -2.54 -0.03
CA PHE A 176 -0.63 -2.49 -0.37
C PHE A 176 0.16 -3.37 0.59
N ASP A 177 1.39 -3.74 0.24
CA ASP A 177 2.31 -4.43 1.15
C ASP A 177 3.68 -3.72 1.10
N PRO A 178 4.08 -3.00 2.16
CA PRO A 178 3.41 -2.86 3.45
C PRO A 178 2.12 -2.00 3.38
N VAL A 179 1.16 -2.29 4.26
CA VAL A 179 -0.15 -1.63 4.38
C VAL A 179 -0.17 -0.56 5.46
N LEU A 180 -0.88 0.55 5.23
CA LEU A 180 -1.16 1.54 6.27
C LEU A 180 -2.26 1.02 7.21
N PRO A 181 -2.11 1.16 8.55
CA PRO A 181 -3.11 0.70 9.51
C PRO A 181 -4.54 1.16 9.23
N THR A 182 -4.70 2.43 8.83
CA THR A 182 -6.00 3.02 8.51
C THR A 182 -6.65 2.41 7.27
N ILE A 183 -5.86 2.14 6.23
CA ILE A 183 -6.35 1.51 5.01
C ILE A 183 -6.79 0.08 5.31
N PHE A 184 -6.00 -0.65 6.10
CA PHE A 184 -6.33 -2.02 6.47
C PHE A 184 -7.62 -2.09 7.30
N VAL A 185 -7.79 -1.22 8.31
CA VAL A 185 -9.01 -1.18 9.14
C VAL A 185 -10.25 -0.90 8.28
N LYS A 186 -10.18 0.07 7.35
CA LYS A 186 -11.29 0.37 6.43
C LYS A 186 -11.61 -0.83 5.53
N TRP A 187 -10.59 -1.42 4.91
CA TRP A 187 -10.75 -2.60 4.06
C TRP A 187 -11.35 -3.79 4.81
N ALA A 188 -10.92 -4.03 6.04
CA ALA A 188 -11.45 -5.11 6.89
C ALA A 188 -12.94 -4.89 7.19
N HIS A 189 -13.35 -3.66 7.52
CA HIS A 189 -14.76 -3.31 7.72
C HIS A 189 -15.59 -3.49 6.44
N GLU A 190 -15.08 -3.08 5.28
CA GLU A 190 -15.76 -3.26 3.98
C GLU A 190 -15.93 -4.74 3.56
N ASN A 191 -15.14 -5.65 4.13
CA ASN A 191 -15.17 -7.09 3.83
C ASN A 191 -15.76 -7.93 4.98
N ASP A 192 -16.46 -7.30 5.93
CA ASP A 192 -17.07 -7.94 7.11
C ASP A 192 -16.06 -8.76 7.95
N ILE A 193 -14.80 -8.34 8.00
CA ILE A 193 -13.76 -8.98 8.81
C ILE A 193 -13.79 -8.36 10.22
N SER A 194 -14.05 -9.21 11.23
CA SER A 194 -14.08 -8.78 12.62
C SER A 194 -12.68 -8.36 13.08
N LEU A 195 -12.56 -7.14 13.61
CA LEU A 195 -11.34 -6.60 14.19
C LEU A 195 -11.53 -6.37 15.70
N PRO A 196 -10.48 -6.44 16.51
CA PRO A 196 -10.55 -6.04 17.91
C PRO A 196 -10.88 -4.55 18.03
N ASP A 197 -11.94 -4.21 18.76
CA ASP A 197 -12.37 -2.80 18.98
C ASP A 197 -11.24 -1.94 19.54
N GLU A 198 -10.39 -2.52 20.39
CA GLU A 198 -9.23 -1.84 20.96
C GLU A 198 -8.22 -1.44 19.88
N LEU A 199 -8.00 -2.27 18.86
CA LEU A 199 -7.09 -1.95 17.76
C LEU A 199 -7.64 -0.79 16.94
N ILE A 200 -8.93 -0.83 16.60
CA ILE A 200 -9.61 0.22 15.83
C ILE A 200 -9.50 1.55 16.57
N ALA A 201 -9.89 1.58 17.84
CA ALA A 201 -9.84 2.79 18.67
C ALA A 201 -8.43 3.39 18.77
N LYS A 202 -7.40 2.55 18.93
CA LYS A 202 -6.01 3.01 19.02
C LYS A 202 -5.45 3.53 17.70
N VAL A 203 -5.79 2.88 16.57
CA VAL A 203 -5.41 3.33 15.23
C VAL A 203 -6.09 4.66 14.90
N GLU A 204 -7.38 4.78 15.13
CA GLU A 204 -8.15 6.01 14.88
C GLU A 204 -7.68 7.18 15.75
N ALA A 205 -7.37 6.93 17.02
CA ALA A 205 -6.86 7.97 17.92
C ALA A 205 -5.51 8.56 17.45
N ARG A 206 -4.69 7.77 16.74
CA ARG A 206 -3.35 8.18 16.30
C ARG A 206 -3.32 8.75 14.90
N SER A 207 -4.03 8.12 13.96
CA SER A 207 -3.98 8.52 12.55
C SER A 207 -4.78 9.79 12.26
N GLY A 208 -5.40 10.38 13.28
CA GLY A 208 -6.34 11.48 13.11
C GLY A 208 -7.64 10.97 12.47
N LYS A 209 -8.66 11.83 12.44
CA LYS A 209 -9.93 11.54 11.79
C LYS A 209 -9.62 11.11 10.35
N HIS A 210 -9.98 9.88 9.98
CA HIS A 210 -9.74 9.28 8.68
C HIS A 210 -10.03 10.31 7.59
N VAL A 211 -8.98 10.85 6.98
CA VAL A 211 -9.15 11.69 5.79
C VAL A 211 -9.60 10.73 4.73
N ASP A 212 -10.88 10.82 4.36
CA ASP A 212 -11.41 10.04 3.27
C ASP A 212 -10.74 10.53 1.99
N TRP A 213 -9.62 9.91 1.64
CA TRP A 213 -8.82 10.32 0.48
C TRP A 213 -9.62 10.28 -0.81
N GLN A 214 -10.70 9.47 -0.86
CA GLN A 214 -11.64 9.52 -1.98
C GLN A 214 -12.39 10.84 -1.99
N GLN A 215 -12.95 11.26 -0.86
CA GLN A 215 -13.64 12.55 -0.75
C GLN A 215 -12.69 13.74 -1.00
N GLU A 216 -11.47 13.68 -0.48
CA GLU A 216 -10.44 14.69 -0.79
C GLU A 216 -10.06 14.67 -2.27
N TYR A 217 -9.92 13.50 -2.88
CA TYR A 217 -9.63 13.38 -4.31
C TYR A 217 -10.77 13.93 -5.17
N GLU A 218 -12.02 13.62 -4.83
CA GLU A 218 -13.21 14.17 -5.48
C GLU A 218 -13.24 15.69 -5.34
N THR A 219 -12.96 16.22 -4.14
CA THR A 219 -12.85 17.66 -3.87
C THR A 219 -11.75 18.30 -4.70
N ILE A 220 -10.57 17.68 -4.77
CA ILE A 220 -9.45 18.13 -5.59
C ILE A 220 -9.83 18.11 -7.08
N LEU A 221 -10.52 17.06 -7.53
CA LEU A 221 -10.98 16.92 -8.91
C LEU A 221 -12.01 18.00 -9.28
N GLU A 222 -12.97 18.29 -8.41
CA GLU A 222 -13.94 19.37 -8.58
C GLU A 222 -13.24 20.73 -8.62
N ASN A 223 -12.29 20.98 -7.71
CA ASN A 223 -11.47 22.19 -7.73
C ASN A 223 -10.72 22.33 -9.05
N HIS A 224 -10.10 21.25 -9.55
CA HIS A 224 -9.41 21.26 -10.83
C HIS A 224 -10.34 21.51 -12.02
N LYS A 225 -11.56 20.96 -12.01
CA LYS A 225 -12.57 21.28 -13.03
C LYS A 225 -12.96 22.75 -12.99
N ALA A 226 -13.21 23.31 -11.81
CA ALA A 226 -13.51 24.73 -11.64
C ALA A 226 -12.33 25.62 -12.11
N TYR A 227 -11.08 25.23 -11.83
CA TYR A 227 -9.91 25.91 -12.36
C TYR A 227 -9.83 25.82 -13.90
N ALA A 228 -10.15 24.66 -14.49
CA ALA A 228 -10.17 24.53 -15.94
C ALA A 228 -11.21 25.45 -16.59
N GLU A 229 -12.44 25.47 -16.07
CA GLU A 229 -13.52 26.34 -16.56
C GLU A 229 -13.18 27.82 -16.45
N THR A 230 -12.64 28.25 -15.30
CA THR A 230 -12.22 29.65 -15.11
C THR A 230 -11.08 30.03 -16.05
N THR A 231 -10.11 29.14 -16.30
CA THR A 231 -9.06 29.40 -17.28
C THR A 231 -9.59 29.49 -18.71
N GLU A 232 -10.58 28.68 -19.08
CA GLU A 232 -11.20 28.73 -20.40
C GLU A 232 -11.96 30.04 -20.63
N GLN A 233 -12.72 30.49 -19.63
CA GLN A 233 -13.41 31.79 -19.66
C GLN A 233 -12.41 32.95 -19.79
N LEU A 234 -11.27 32.88 -19.09
CA LEU A 234 -10.22 33.88 -19.20
C LEU A 234 -9.58 33.89 -20.60
N ILE A 235 -9.30 32.72 -21.18
CA ILE A 235 -8.77 32.59 -22.54
C ILE A 235 -9.75 33.20 -23.55
N ASP A 236 -11.05 32.92 -23.44
CA ASP A 236 -12.07 33.49 -24.32
C ASP A 236 -12.16 35.02 -24.19
N THR A 237 -12.11 35.53 -22.95
CA THR A 237 -12.09 36.98 -22.67
C THR A 237 -10.86 37.65 -23.29
N LEU A 238 -9.68 37.05 -23.14
CA LEU A 238 -8.44 37.56 -23.74
C LEU A 238 -8.49 37.52 -25.26
N ARG A 239 -9.01 36.44 -25.86
CA ARG A 239 -9.20 36.33 -27.32
C ARG A 239 -10.14 37.43 -27.85
N LYS A 240 -11.27 37.68 -27.19
CA LYS A 240 -12.19 38.77 -27.54
C LYS A 240 -11.51 40.13 -27.46
N ARG A 241 -10.69 40.35 -26.43
CA ARG A 241 -9.94 41.60 -26.26
C ARG A 241 -8.88 41.79 -27.33
N ILE A 242 -8.16 40.72 -27.70
CA ILE A 242 -7.20 40.73 -28.82
C ILE A 242 -7.94 41.05 -30.12
N ALA A 243 -9.03 40.36 -30.44
CA ALA A 243 -9.82 40.61 -31.66
C ALA A 243 -10.35 42.05 -31.73
N HIS A 244 -10.79 42.61 -30.60
CA HIS A 244 -11.21 44.01 -30.52
C HIS A 244 -10.05 44.98 -30.81
N PHE A 245 -8.86 44.74 -30.24
CA PHE A 245 -7.69 45.56 -30.52
C PHE A 245 -7.19 45.40 -31.96
N GLU A 246 -7.26 44.20 -32.53
CA GLU A 246 -6.92 43.96 -33.94
C GLU A 246 -7.90 44.67 -34.88
N SER A 247 -9.21 44.67 -34.58
CA SER A 247 -10.20 45.43 -35.34
C SER A 247 -10.04 46.94 -35.21
N ASN A 248 -9.61 47.43 -34.05
CA ASN A 248 -9.35 48.86 -33.81
C ASN A 248 -7.96 49.31 -34.26
N ARG A 249 -7.09 48.37 -34.62
CA ARG A 249 -5.79 48.68 -35.19
C ARG A 249 -6.06 49.25 -36.58
N SER A 250 -6.24 50.57 -36.65
CA SER A 250 -6.22 51.27 -37.91
C SER A 250 -4.91 50.87 -38.58
N GLU A 251 -5.00 50.23 -39.75
CA GLU A 251 -3.82 50.01 -40.56
C GLU A 251 -3.06 51.33 -40.61
N PRO A 252 -1.75 51.33 -40.33
CA PRO A 252 -0.97 52.56 -40.34
C PRO A 252 -1.23 53.21 -41.69
N LYS A 253 -2.01 54.31 -41.69
CA LYS A 253 -2.35 55.00 -42.93
C LYS A 253 -1.00 55.30 -43.58
N PRO A 254 -0.74 54.82 -44.81
CA PRO A 254 0.51 55.11 -45.47
C PRO A 254 0.64 56.63 -45.43
N LEU A 255 1.75 57.13 -44.85
CA LEU A 255 1.99 58.56 -44.70
C LEU A 255 1.66 59.22 -46.03
N HIS A 256 0.72 60.17 -46.01
CA HIS A 256 0.30 60.81 -47.24
C HIS A 256 1.53 61.44 -47.90
N THR A 257 1.65 61.41 -49.23
CA THR A 257 2.86 61.86 -49.94
C THR A 257 3.33 63.24 -49.47
N LYS A 258 2.39 64.15 -49.22
CA LYS A 258 2.65 65.48 -48.65
C LYS A 258 3.23 65.47 -47.24
N GLU A 259 2.77 64.60 -46.35
CA GLU A 259 3.28 64.51 -44.97
C GLU A 259 4.71 63.96 -44.96
N ARG A 260 4.97 62.93 -45.80
CA ARG A 260 6.32 62.40 -46.01
C ARG A 260 7.27 63.47 -46.56
N GLU A 261 6.83 64.22 -47.58
CA GLU A 261 7.59 65.33 -48.15
C GLU A 261 7.84 66.45 -47.12
N SER A 262 6.84 66.82 -46.32
CA SER A 262 7.00 67.81 -45.25
C SER A 262 8.01 67.35 -44.20
N LEU A 263 7.96 66.07 -43.81
CA LEU A 263 8.92 65.50 -42.87
C LEU A 263 10.33 65.49 -43.47
N MET A 264 10.48 65.10 -44.74
CA MET A 264 11.76 65.13 -45.46
C MET A 264 12.35 66.53 -45.53
N LYS A 265 11.54 67.54 -45.83
CA LYS A 265 11.98 68.95 -45.85
C LYS A 265 12.44 69.43 -44.47
N LEU A 266 11.73 69.03 -43.42
CA LEU A 266 12.08 69.36 -42.04
C LEU A 266 13.42 68.71 -41.63
N VAL A 267 13.58 67.41 -41.91
CA VAL A 267 14.84 66.68 -41.65
C VAL A 267 16.00 67.29 -42.45
N LEU A 268 15.78 67.63 -43.71
CA LEU A 268 16.79 68.26 -44.55
C LEU A 268 17.18 69.64 -44.02
N GLY A 269 16.22 70.48 -43.61
CA GLY A 269 16.50 71.78 -43.01
C GLY A 269 17.33 71.68 -41.73
N MET A 270 17.03 70.70 -40.87
CA MET A 270 17.84 70.44 -39.67
C MET A 270 19.25 69.95 -40.01
N ALA A 271 19.41 69.13 -41.06
CA ALA A 271 20.72 68.67 -41.50
C ALA A 271 21.56 69.82 -42.08
N ILE A 272 20.97 70.72 -42.88
CA ILE A 272 21.65 71.88 -43.43
C ILE A 272 22.07 72.83 -42.30
N GLY A 273 21.13 73.22 -41.44
CA GLY A 273 21.37 74.22 -40.39
C GLY A 273 22.20 73.71 -39.21
N GLY A 274 21.98 72.47 -38.78
CA GLY A 274 22.63 71.91 -37.58
C GLY A 274 23.95 71.19 -37.88
N TYR A 275 24.06 70.55 -39.03
CA TYR A 275 25.21 69.70 -39.38
C TYR A 275 25.97 70.17 -40.63
N GLY A 276 25.61 71.32 -41.19
CA GLY A 276 26.27 71.90 -42.37
C GLY A 276 26.13 71.05 -43.63
N PHE A 277 25.05 70.28 -43.78
CA PHE A 277 24.85 69.45 -44.97
C PHE A 277 24.73 70.31 -46.24
N VAL A 278 25.51 69.98 -47.28
CA VAL A 278 25.44 70.65 -48.59
C VAL A 278 24.86 69.68 -49.64
N PRO A 279 23.62 69.91 -50.13
CA PRO A 279 22.94 68.98 -51.04
C PRO A 279 23.67 68.73 -52.38
N ALA A 280 24.44 69.70 -52.86
CA ALA A 280 25.18 69.61 -54.12
C ALA A 280 26.47 68.77 -54.01
N GLU A 281 26.92 68.44 -52.79
CA GLU A 281 28.18 67.74 -52.57
C GLU A 281 28.02 66.23 -52.78
N SER A 282 28.90 65.63 -53.60
CA SER A 282 28.86 64.20 -53.92
C SER A 282 29.09 63.30 -52.69
N ARG A 283 29.88 63.78 -51.70
CA ARG A 283 30.21 63.07 -50.46
C ARG A 283 30.27 64.06 -49.30
N SER A 284 29.31 63.99 -48.40
CA SER A 284 29.28 64.78 -47.16
C SER A 284 29.51 63.86 -45.94
N PRO A 285 30.37 64.27 -44.98
CA PRO A 285 30.58 63.54 -43.72
C PRO A 285 29.36 63.60 -42.78
N THR A 286 28.45 64.57 -43.00
CA THR A 286 27.28 64.87 -42.17
C THR A 286 26.42 63.66 -41.85
N ALA A 287 26.30 62.69 -42.76
CA ALA A 287 25.50 61.49 -42.49
C ALA A 287 26.10 60.59 -41.41
N THR A 288 27.43 60.53 -41.30
CA THR A 288 28.14 59.82 -40.22
C THR A 288 27.96 60.58 -38.90
N ASP A 289 28.04 61.91 -38.94
CA ASP A 289 27.88 62.74 -37.74
C ASP A 289 26.46 62.65 -37.16
N ILE A 290 25.43 62.72 -38.01
CA ILE A 290 24.03 62.47 -37.63
C ILE A 290 23.87 61.06 -37.05
N THR A 291 24.53 60.06 -37.64
CA THR A 291 24.46 58.68 -37.16
C THR A 291 25.07 58.55 -35.75
N ASN A 292 26.23 59.17 -35.52
CA ASN A 292 26.90 59.15 -34.23
C ASN A 292 26.05 59.85 -33.14
N ASP A 293 25.40 60.96 -33.50
CA ASP A 293 24.49 61.67 -32.59
C ASP A 293 23.21 60.88 -32.29
N LEU A 294 22.64 60.19 -33.28
CA LEU A 294 21.51 59.30 -33.03
C LEU A 294 21.91 58.15 -32.10
N VAL A 295 23.12 57.58 -32.28
CA VAL A 295 23.65 56.53 -31.42
C VAL A 295 23.86 57.02 -29.98
N SER A 296 24.31 58.27 -29.78
CA SER A 296 24.46 58.84 -28.44
C SER A 296 23.11 58.99 -27.71
N HIS A 297 21.99 59.01 -28.44
CA HIS A 297 20.62 59.00 -27.92
C HIS A 297 19.95 57.62 -27.96
N GLY A 298 20.71 56.55 -28.24
CA GLY A 298 20.21 55.18 -28.26
C GLY A 298 19.46 54.78 -29.53
N ILE A 299 19.50 55.59 -30.59
CA ILE A 299 18.88 55.31 -31.88
C ILE A 299 19.95 54.81 -32.85
N SER A 300 19.91 53.52 -33.18
CA SER A 300 20.82 52.94 -34.16
C SER A 300 20.25 53.08 -35.57
N LEU A 301 20.96 53.83 -36.44
CA LEU A 301 20.62 53.98 -37.84
C LEU A 301 21.89 53.88 -38.69
N ASN A 302 21.83 53.22 -39.84
CA ASN A 302 23.00 53.11 -40.71
C ASN A 302 23.23 54.43 -41.46
N ALA A 303 24.47 54.92 -41.51
CA ALA A 303 24.87 56.12 -42.25
C ALA A 303 24.47 56.07 -43.74
N ASP A 304 24.45 54.89 -44.38
CA ASP A 304 23.95 54.74 -45.75
C ASP A 304 22.44 55.04 -45.86
N THR A 305 21.68 54.67 -44.83
CA THR A 305 20.23 54.97 -44.74
C THR A 305 20.01 56.47 -44.57
N VAL A 306 20.79 57.12 -43.71
CA VAL A 306 20.76 58.59 -43.55
C VAL A 306 21.11 59.28 -44.88
N ARG A 307 22.19 58.87 -45.57
CA ARG A 307 22.55 59.44 -46.88
C ARG A 307 21.44 59.27 -47.91
N LYS A 308 20.80 58.09 -47.95
CA LYS A 308 19.69 57.84 -48.86
C LYS A 308 18.55 58.83 -48.62
N TRP A 309 18.12 58.99 -47.37
CA TRP A 309 17.01 59.89 -47.03
C TRP A 309 17.34 61.37 -47.23
N LEU A 310 18.59 61.79 -46.95
CA LEU A 310 19.03 63.16 -47.23
C LEU A 310 19.05 63.47 -48.72
N LYS A 311 19.51 62.51 -49.55
CA LYS A 311 19.47 62.64 -51.02
C LYS A 311 18.04 62.73 -51.55
N GLU A 312 17.17 61.83 -51.09
CA GLU A 312 15.76 61.83 -51.47
C GLU A 312 15.06 63.13 -51.04
N ALA A 313 15.33 63.63 -49.84
CA ALA A 313 14.81 64.91 -49.38
C ALA A 313 15.34 66.10 -50.21
N ALA A 314 16.60 66.05 -50.65
CA ALA A 314 17.22 67.12 -51.45
C ALA A 314 16.56 67.30 -52.83
N GLU A 315 15.97 66.25 -53.40
CA GLU A 315 15.22 66.35 -54.67
C GLU A 315 14.00 67.28 -54.58
N HIS A 316 13.49 67.51 -53.36
CA HIS A 316 12.34 68.38 -53.11
C HIS A 316 12.70 69.84 -52.83
N LEU A 317 13.98 70.21 -52.89
CA LEU A 317 14.39 71.62 -52.79
C LEU A 317 14.01 72.38 -54.07
N PRO A 318 13.48 73.61 -53.97
CA PRO A 318 13.31 74.46 -55.13
C PRO A 318 14.70 74.71 -55.76
N ARG A 319 14.84 74.51 -57.08
CA ARG A 319 16.11 74.64 -57.83
C ARG A 319 16.73 76.06 -57.81
N GLN A 320 16.11 77.00 -57.13
CA GLN A 320 16.54 78.38 -57.00
C GLN A 320 16.38 78.77 -55.54
N ILE A 321 17.44 78.56 -54.76
CA ILE A 321 17.66 79.35 -53.55
C ILE A 321 18.37 80.60 -54.09
N PRO A 322 17.78 81.80 -54.04
CA PRO A 322 18.49 83.02 -54.38
C PRO A 322 19.76 83.09 -53.52
N ASP A 323 20.92 83.26 -54.16
CA ASP A 323 22.17 83.54 -53.46
C ASP A 323 22.01 84.91 -52.76
N ASP A 324 21.68 84.88 -51.46
CA ASP A 324 21.75 86.05 -50.56
C ASP A 324 23.05 86.02 -49.75
#